data_AF-A0A3C0Y233-F1
#
_entry.id   AF-A0A3C0Y233-F1
#
_cell.length_a   1.000
_cell.length_b   1.000
_cell.length_c   1.000
_cell.angle_alpha   90.00
_cell.angle_beta   90.00
_cell.angle_gamma   90.00
#
_symmetry.space_group_name_H-M   'P 1'
#
loop_
_entity.id
_entity.type
_entity.pdbx_description
1 polymer ?
#
loop_
_entity_poly.entity_id
_entity_poly.type
_entity_poly.pdbx_seq_one_letter_code
_entity_poly.pdbx_strand_id
1 'polypeptide(L)' 'MTVAIRATTPATFEIKSANLPLVALLLKSTDLAALSRELALRFGDIPDFFDQDALMIDLSPLEA' A
#
# COMPACT_ATOMS: atom_id res chain seq x y z
N MET A 1 36.74 -35.81 22.34
CA MET A 1 36.15 -34.45 22.25
C MET A 1 34.89 -34.57 21.40
N THR A 2 33.72 -34.39 22.00
CA THR A 2 32.43 -34.66 21.34
C THR A 2 31.87 -33.34 20.79
N VAL A 3 31.69 -33.24 19.47
CA VAL A 3 31.04 -32.08 18.84
C VAL A 3 29.53 -32.26 18.96
N ALA A 4 28.87 -31.38 19.70
CA ALA A 4 27.43 -31.29 19.71
C ALA A 4 26.96 -30.58 18.42
N ILE A 5 26.32 -31.34 17.54
CA ILE A 5 25.57 -30.81 16.40
C ILE A 5 24.32 -30.12 16.94
N ARG A 6 24.29 -28.79 16.87
CA ARG A 6 23.07 -28.01 17.10
C ARG A 6 22.15 -28.21 15.90
N ALA A 7 21.06 -28.93 16.09
CA ALA A 7 19.95 -28.92 15.15
C ALA A 7 19.30 -27.52 15.23
N THR A 8 19.65 -26.63 14.31
CA THR A 8 18.84 -25.43 14.03
C THR A 8 17.63 -25.92 13.26
N THR A 9 16.48 -26.01 13.92
CA THR A 9 15.20 -26.12 13.22
C THR A 9 15.11 -24.92 12.27
N PRO A 10 14.79 -25.10 10.98
CA PRO A 10 14.58 -23.96 10.09
C PRO A 10 13.47 -23.10 10.69
N ALA A 11 13.77 -21.82 10.93
CA ALA A 11 12.75 -20.86 11.34
C ALA A 11 11.67 -20.84 10.25
N THR A 12 10.42 -21.01 10.63
CA THR A 12 9.30 -21.05 9.67
C THR A 12 8.91 -19.66 9.17
N PHE A 13 9.47 -18.60 9.76
CA PHE A 13 9.23 -17.21 9.38
C PHE A 13 10.46 -16.35 9.68
N GLU A 14 10.61 -15.27 8.92
CA GLU A 14 11.53 -14.18 9.19
C GLU A 14 10.79 -12.86 8.99
N ILE A 15 11.04 -11.88 9.86
CA ILE A 15 10.50 -10.52 9.71
C ILE A 15 11.67 -9.62 9.33
N LYS A 16 11.52 -8.89 8.23
CA LYS A 16 12.51 -7.95 7.73
C LYS A 16 11.85 -6.62 7.43
N SER A 17 12.55 -5.53 7.70
CA SER A 17 12.14 -4.22 7.24
C SER A 17 12.28 -4.15 5.72
N ALA A 18 11.29 -3.57 5.07
CA ALA A 18 11.29 -3.31 3.64
C ALA A 18 10.61 -1.97 3.37
N ASN A 19 10.95 -1.36 2.24
CA ASN A 19 10.29 -0.16 1.73
C ASN A 19 9.48 -0.57 0.52
N LEU A 20 8.15 -0.40 0.59
CA LEU A 20 7.24 -0.64 -0.52
C LEU A 20 6.87 0.71 -1.15
N PRO A 21 7.23 0.99 -2.42
CA PRO A 21 6.75 2.19 -3.10
C PRO A 21 5.23 2.07 -3.32
N LEU A 22 4.51 3.15 -3.00
CA LEU A 22 3.06 3.21 -3.12
C LEU A 22 2.61 4.66 -3.36
N VAL A 23 1.46 4.79 -4.00
CA VAL A 23 0.76 6.06 -4.19
C VAL A 23 -0.21 6.24 -3.02
N ALA A 24 -0.29 7.44 -2.45
CA ALA A 24 -1.23 7.74 -1.36
C ALA A 24 -2.32 8.71 -1.83
N LEU A 25 -3.58 8.27 -1.77
CA LEU A 25 -4.76 9.10 -1.99
C LEU A 25 -5.32 9.56 -0.64
N LEU A 26 -5.05 10.81 -0.27
CA LEU A 26 -5.64 11.44 0.90
C LEU A 26 -7.07 11.91 0.59
N LEU A 27 -8.07 11.24 1.17
CA LEU A 27 -9.46 11.57 0.93
C LEU A 27 -9.90 12.73 1.84
N LYS A 28 -10.27 13.87 1.23
CA LYS A 28 -10.63 15.10 1.96
C LYS A 28 -12.13 15.30 2.16
N SER A 29 -12.96 14.48 1.52
CA SER A 29 -14.42 14.58 1.55
C SER A 29 -15.04 13.20 1.43
N THR A 30 -16.21 13.01 2.04
CA THR A 30 -17.03 11.79 1.91
C THR A 30 -17.94 11.81 0.67
N ASP A 31 -17.96 12.91 -0.10
CA ASP A 31 -18.70 13.00 -1.36
C ASP A 31 -17.98 12.23 -2.48
N LEU A 32 -18.38 10.97 -2.66
CA LEU A 32 -17.82 10.07 -3.68
C LEU A 32 -18.21 10.48 -5.11
N ALA A 33 -19.33 11.18 -5.30
CA ALA A 33 -19.73 11.66 -6.62
C ALA A 33 -18.81 12.80 -7.08
N ALA A 34 -18.52 13.74 -6.19
CA ALA A 34 -17.51 14.78 -6.44
C ALA A 34 -16.12 14.16 -6.68
N LEU A 35 -15.71 13.18 -5.86
CA LEU A 35 -14.43 12.47 -6.02
C LEU A 35 -14.31 11.81 -7.40
N SER A 36 -15.30 11.03 -7.81
CA SER A 36 -15.26 10.32 -9.10
C SER A 36 -15.13 11.27 -10.29
N ARG A 37 -15.84 12.40 -10.24
CA ARG A 37 -15.76 13.45 -11.27
C ARG A 37 -14.38 14.10 -11.30
N GLU A 38 -13.80 14.42 -10.16
CA GLU A 38 -12.46 15.00 -10.10
C GLU A 38 -11.38 14.04 -10.58
N LEU A 39 -11.48 12.75 -10.20
CA LEU A 39 -10.56 11.72 -10.68
C LEU A 39 -10.64 11.57 -12.20
N ALA A 40 -11.85 11.51 -12.76
CA ALA A 40 -12.05 11.41 -14.21
C ALA A 40 -11.52 12.67 -14.94
N LEU A 41 -11.79 13.87 -14.42
CA LEU A 41 -11.32 15.12 -15.04
C LEU A 41 -9.80 15.27 -15.03
N ARG A 42 -9.12 14.80 -14.00
CA ARG A 42 -7.67 14.98 -13.85
C ARG A 42 -6.86 13.84 -14.44
N PHE A 43 -7.36 12.62 -14.34
CA PHE A 43 -6.60 11.40 -14.67
C PHE A 43 -7.27 10.54 -15.73
N GLY A 44 -8.52 10.84 -16.15
CA GLY A 44 -9.24 10.03 -17.14
C GLY A 44 -8.62 10.04 -18.54
N ASP A 45 -7.95 11.13 -18.90
CA ASP A 45 -7.22 11.26 -20.18
C ASP A 45 -5.74 10.85 -20.07
N ILE A 46 -5.29 10.39 -18.89
CA ILE A 46 -3.92 9.93 -18.66
C ILE A 46 -3.93 8.40 -18.71
N PRO A 47 -3.63 7.78 -19.86
CA PRO A 47 -3.52 6.33 -19.93
C PRO A 47 -2.47 5.84 -18.93
N ASP A 48 -2.72 4.67 -18.36
CA ASP A 48 -1.78 3.96 -17.48
C ASP A 48 -1.40 4.72 -16.19
N PHE A 49 -2.15 5.76 -15.79
CA PHE A 49 -1.81 6.56 -14.61
C PHE A 49 -1.73 5.76 -13.30
N PHE A 50 -2.60 4.75 -13.14
CA PHE A 50 -2.61 3.85 -11.99
C PHE A 50 -2.09 2.45 -12.36
N ASP A 51 -1.29 2.30 -13.41
CA ASP A 51 -0.90 1.00 -13.95
C ASP A 51 -0.16 0.14 -12.93
N GLN A 52 -0.90 -0.83 -12.36
CA GLN A 52 -0.46 -1.79 -11.35
C GLN A 52 0.21 -1.20 -10.10
N ASP A 53 0.10 0.12 -9.89
CA ASP A 53 0.67 0.78 -8.72
C ASP A 53 -0.17 0.49 -7.47
N ALA A 54 0.52 0.16 -6.38
CA ALA A 54 -0.12 0.00 -5.08
C ALA A 54 -0.65 1.37 -4.60
N LEU A 55 -1.97 1.47 -4.42
CA LEU A 55 -2.63 2.68 -3.94
C LEU A 55 -3.09 2.51 -2.49
N MET A 56 -2.58 3.35 -1.60
CA MET A 56 -3.08 3.51 -0.23
C MET A 56 -4.13 4.62 -0.21
N ILE A 57 -5.33 4.30 0.30
CA ILE A 57 -6.38 5.30 0.52
C ILE A 57 -6.33 5.71 1.99
N ASP A 58 -5.99 6.97 2.24
CA ASP A 58 -5.93 7.54 3.58
C ASP A 58 -7.24 8.26 3.91
N LEU A 59 -7.94 7.72 4.91
CA LEU A 59 -9.22 8.22 5.42
C LEU A 59 -9.05 8.97 6.76
N SER A 60 -7.83 9.09 7.27
CA SER A 60 -7.53 9.75 8.55
C SER A 60 -8.14 11.14 8.74
N PRO A 61 -8.24 12.02 7.71
CA PRO A 61 -8.82 13.34 7.89
C PRO A 61 -10.36 13.36 7.80
N LEU A 62 -11.02 12.24 7.52
CA LEU A 62 -12.48 12.17 7.48
C LEU A 62 -12.99 11.96 8.90
N GLU A 63 -13.65 12.98 9.43
CA GLU A 63 -14.39 12.89 10.69
C GLU A 63 -15.67 12.05 10.45
N ALA A 64 -16.05 11.25 11.46
CA ALA A 64 -17.20 10.35 11.42
C ALA A 64 -18.54 11.07 11.66
#